data_AF-A0A1V5RLA7-F1
#
_entry.id   AF-A0A1V5RLA7-F1
#
_cell.length_a   1.000
_cell.length_b   1.000
_cell.length_c   1.000
_cell.angle_alpha   90.00
_cell.angle_beta   90.00
_cell.angle_gamma   90.00
#
_symmetry.space_group_name_H-M   'P 1'
#
loop_
_entity.id
_entity.type
_entity.pdbx_description
1 polymer ?
#
loop_
_entity_poly.entity_id
_entity_poly.type
_entity_poly.pdbx_seq_one_letter_code
_entity_poly.pdbx_strand_id
1 'polypeptide(L)'
;MKKKAGIVAIGIVLLLVACSGSISSELYIRDLLDLAASPNQVFYTQGTVSVESFGSDSNEDLKEMIVTWFRDAQNFRETTIDFSTYLVADIKIPIAYADNELLKEEQDLLSIVVKKDKLRELEFGIRLDKNVFAKIQEHVREMFYQDLSISDWTFSIDLKNDTRNAQSMTLQTIYANDEPLLYPKTITVKERETVKLSFPDILRDYSYLYGDVFFGTLAL
;
A
#
# COMPACT_ATOMS: atom_id res chain seq x y z
N MET A 1 -19.31 -32.09 -41.79
CA MET A 1 -19.58 -31.59 -40.43
C MET A 1 -18.31 -30.93 -39.87
N LYS A 2 -18.02 -29.68 -40.23
CA LYS A 2 -16.81 -28.93 -39.81
C LYS A 2 -17.16 -27.47 -39.48
N LYS A 3 -18.11 -27.26 -38.56
CA LYS A 3 -18.55 -25.93 -38.10
C LYS A 3 -18.71 -25.81 -36.58
N LYS A 4 -18.14 -26.74 -35.80
CA LYS A 4 -18.24 -26.72 -34.32
C LYS A 4 -16.92 -26.37 -33.60
N ALA A 5 -15.80 -26.28 -34.31
CA ALA A 5 -14.50 -25.98 -33.70
C ALA A 5 -14.23 -24.48 -33.50
N GLY A 6 -14.93 -23.59 -34.23
CA GLY A 6 -14.73 -22.14 -34.14
C GLY A 6 -15.45 -21.45 -32.97
N ILE A 7 -16.40 -22.13 -32.31
CA ILE A 7 -17.18 -21.56 -31.19
C ILE A 7 -16.48 -21.80 -29.84
N VAL A 8 -15.57 -22.78 -29.76
CA VAL A 8 -14.86 -23.12 -28.51
C VAL A 8 -13.69 -22.15 -28.23
N ALA A 9 -13.12 -21.50 -29.26
CA ALA A 9 -12.00 -20.57 -29.09
C ALA A 9 -12.40 -19.16 -28.61
N ILE A 10 -13.67 -18.76 -28.80
CA ILE A 10 -14.18 -17.44 -28.37
C ILE A 10 -14.61 -17.45 -26.89
N GLY A 11 -14.88 -18.63 -26.31
CA GLY A 11 -15.25 -18.77 -24.89
C GLY A 11 -14.09 -18.68 -23.90
N ILE A 12 -12.83 -18.71 -24.36
CA ILE A 12 -11.64 -18.74 -23.49
C ILE A 12 -10.97 -17.36 -23.35
N VAL A 13 -11.32 -16.37 -24.19
CA VAL A 13 -10.69 -15.05 -24.20
C VAL A 13 -11.27 -14.09 -23.14
N LEU A 14 -12.34 -14.47 -22.43
CA LEU A 14 -13.07 -13.59 -21.50
C LEU A 14 -12.68 -13.71 -20.01
N LEU A 15 -11.59 -14.41 -19.66
CA LEU A 15 -11.28 -14.75 -18.26
C LEU A 15 -9.94 -14.19 -17.72
N LEU A 16 -9.37 -13.16 -18.34
CA LEU A 16 -8.08 -12.59 -17.91
C LEU A 16 -8.16 -11.11 -17.54
N VAL A 17 -9.27 -10.66 -16.95
CA VAL A 17 -9.30 -9.35 -16.30
C VAL A 17 -8.77 -9.54 -14.89
N ALA A 18 -7.45 -9.51 -14.73
CA ALA A 18 -6.85 -9.43 -13.40
C ALA A 18 -7.19 -8.05 -12.83
N CYS A 19 -7.83 -8.00 -11.66
CA CYS A 19 -8.09 -6.74 -10.98
C CYS A 19 -6.77 -6.23 -10.38
N SER A 20 -6.20 -5.20 -11.01
CA SER A 20 -4.99 -4.57 -10.49
C SER A 20 -5.33 -3.45 -9.50
N GLY A 21 -4.49 -3.31 -8.48
CA GLY A 21 -4.63 -2.31 -7.43
C GLY A 21 -3.32 -1.64 -7.07
N SER A 22 -3.39 -0.42 -6.54
CA SER A 22 -2.24 0.21 -5.92
C SER A 22 -2.61 1.01 -4.69
N ILE A 23 -1.69 1.05 -3.73
CA ILE A 23 -1.76 1.96 -2.58
C ILE A 23 -0.47 2.77 -2.52
N SER A 24 -0.61 4.10 -2.51
CA SER A 24 0.49 5.00 -2.20
C SER A 24 0.21 5.73 -0.90
N SER A 25 1.20 5.79 -0.01
CA SER A 25 1.14 6.57 1.23
C SER A 25 2.07 7.75 1.15
N GLU A 26 1.71 8.85 1.77
CA GLU A 26 2.68 9.87 2.17
C GLU A 26 3.26 9.46 3.53
N LEU A 27 4.56 9.62 3.78
CA LEU A 27 5.13 9.42 5.12
C LEU A 27 5.99 10.63 5.46
N TYR A 28 5.59 11.36 6.48
CA TYR A 28 6.36 12.50 6.96
C TYR A 28 7.38 12.04 7.99
N ILE A 29 8.63 12.48 7.85
CA ILE A 29 9.68 12.13 8.84
C ILE A 29 9.30 12.65 10.22
N ARG A 30 8.61 13.79 10.31
CA ARG A 30 8.11 14.28 11.60
C ARG A 30 7.17 13.32 12.30
N ASP A 31 6.29 12.62 11.58
CA ASP A 31 5.38 11.63 12.19
C ASP A 31 6.18 10.51 12.87
N LEU A 32 7.29 10.07 12.27
CA LEU A 32 8.20 9.09 12.86
C LEU A 32 8.89 9.63 14.12
N LEU A 33 9.34 10.89 14.09
CA LEU A 33 10.01 11.54 15.22
C LEU A 33 9.03 11.79 16.40
N ASP A 34 7.82 12.23 16.10
CA ASP A 34 6.78 12.49 17.09
C ASP A 34 6.30 11.17 17.74
N LEU A 35 6.22 10.10 16.95
CA LEU A 35 5.93 8.76 17.45
C LEU A 35 7.03 8.23 18.36
N ALA A 36 8.31 8.51 18.08
CA ALA A 36 9.41 8.18 18.99
C ALA A 36 9.24 8.86 20.36
N ALA A 37 8.62 10.05 20.42
CA ALA A 37 8.30 10.75 21.67
C ALA A 37 6.98 10.28 22.32
N SER A 38 6.04 9.72 21.55
CA SER A 38 4.70 9.32 22.01
C SER A 38 4.34 7.88 21.60
N PRO A 39 4.97 6.83 22.16
CA PRO A 39 4.89 5.45 21.65
C PRO A 39 3.50 4.81 21.63
N ASN A 40 2.57 5.31 22.44
CA ASN A 40 1.22 4.76 22.57
C ASN A 40 0.21 5.38 21.59
N GLN A 41 0.62 6.36 20.78
CA GLN A 41 -0.28 7.02 19.82
C GLN A 41 -0.33 6.29 18.48
N VAL A 42 -1.46 6.45 17.80
CA VAL A 42 -1.64 6.10 16.39
C VAL A 42 -1.81 7.42 15.64
N PHE A 43 -0.89 7.69 14.72
CA PHE A 43 -1.03 8.80 13.77
C PHE A 43 -1.66 8.30 12.48
N TYR A 44 -2.18 9.20 11.67
CA TYR A 44 -2.72 8.86 10.35
C TYR A 44 -2.12 9.77 9.31
N THR A 45 -1.55 9.17 8.28
CA THR A 45 -1.06 9.87 7.11
C THR A 45 -2.04 9.75 5.95
N GLN A 46 -1.86 10.62 4.97
CA GLN A 46 -2.64 10.57 3.74
C GLN A 46 -2.12 9.47 2.83
N GLY A 47 -3.04 8.74 2.22
CA GLY A 47 -2.75 7.81 1.14
C GLY A 47 -3.73 7.95 -0.02
N THR A 48 -3.48 7.18 -1.05
CA THR A 48 -4.36 7.00 -2.20
C THR A 48 -4.45 5.52 -2.51
N VAL A 49 -5.68 5.02 -2.68
CA VAL A 49 -5.94 3.71 -3.26
C VAL A 49 -6.44 3.90 -4.68
N SER A 50 -5.95 3.05 -5.59
CA SER A 50 -6.39 3.00 -6.98
C SER A 50 -6.77 1.56 -7.29
N VAL A 51 -7.99 1.34 -7.77
CA VAL A 51 -8.47 0.00 -8.15
C VAL A 51 -8.98 0.06 -9.58
N GLU A 52 -8.57 -0.90 -10.40
CA GLU A 52 -9.02 -1.00 -11.77
C GLU A 52 -10.54 -1.18 -11.83
N SER A 53 -11.20 -0.35 -12.65
CA SER A 53 -12.65 -0.36 -12.82
C SER A 53 -13.07 -1.57 -13.64
N PHE A 54 -14.13 -2.24 -13.20
CA PHE A 54 -14.75 -3.38 -13.89
C PHE A 54 -15.68 -2.96 -15.05
N GLY A 55 -15.77 -1.64 -15.34
CA GLY A 55 -16.68 -1.04 -16.30
C GLY A 55 -17.47 0.11 -15.66
N SER A 56 -18.02 1.02 -16.49
CA SER A 56 -18.73 2.23 -16.02
C SER A 56 -19.88 1.94 -15.06
N ASP A 57 -20.52 0.78 -15.23
CA ASP A 57 -21.71 0.38 -14.47
C ASP A 57 -21.36 -0.15 -13.06
N SER A 58 -20.08 -0.45 -12.80
CA SER A 58 -19.58 -1.04 -11.54
C SER A 58 -18.96 -0.02 -10.59
N ASN A 59 -18.93 1.26 -10.96
CA ASN A 59 -18.23 2.29 -10.20
C ASN A 59 -18.85 2.56 -8.82
N GLU A 60 -20.17 2.48 -8.68
CA GLU A 60 -20.81 2.70 -7.37
C GLU A 60 -20.51 1.54 -6.41
N ASP A 61 -20.57 0.30 -6.89
CA ASP A 61 -20.17 -0.89 -6.09
C ASP A 61 -18.69 -0.81 -5.71
N LEU A 62 -17.83 -0.34 -6.61
CA LEU A 62 -16.40 -0.18 -6.34
C LEU A 62 -16.14 0.93 -5.31
N LYS A 63 -16.89 2.04 -5.36
CA LYS A 63 -16.87 3.07 -4.32
C LYS A 63 -17.29 2.50 -2.97
N GLU A 64 -18.38 1.72 -2.92
CA GLU A 64 -18.86 1.09 -1.69
C GLU A 64 -17.81 0.15 -1.09
N MET A 65 -17.18 -0.68 -1.92
CA MET A 65 -16.07 -1.54 -1.51
C MET A 65 -14.93 -0.70 -0.92
N ILE A 66 -14.51 0.38 -1.59
CA ILE A 66 -13.43 1.23 -1.10
C ILE A 66 -13.79 1.89 0.23
N VAL A 67 -15.01 2.44 0.37
CA VAL A 67 -15.51 3.04 1.62
C VAL A 67 -15.55 2.02 2.77
N THR A 68 -15.88 0.77 2.45
CA THR A 68 -16.01 -0.30 3.46
C THR A 68 -14.67 -0.72 4.02
N TRP A 69 -13.64 -0.82 3.17
CA TRP A 69 -12.37 -1.47 3.53
C TRP A 69 -11.19 -0.52 3.69
N PHE A 70 -11.31 0.73 3.23
CA PHE A 70 -10.26 1.72 3.37
C PHE A 70 -10.74 2.91 4.20
N ARG A 71 -9.97 3.22 5.24
CA ARG A 71 -10.30 4.25 6.21
C ARG A 71 -10.41 5.63 5.57
N ASP A 72 -11.47 6.34 5.95
CA ASP A 72 -11.76 7.71 5.55
C ASP A 72 -11.69 7.93 4.04
N ALA A 73 -12.13 6.94 3.25
CA ALA A 73 -12.13 7.02 1.80
C ALA A 73 -12.98 8.19 1.29
N GLN A 74 -12.37 9.08 0.51
CA GLN A 74 -13.01 10.28 -0.03
C GLN A 74 -12.36 10.73 -1.35
N ASN A 75 -12.83 11.86 -1.91
CA ASN A 75 -12.28 12.48 -3.12
C ASN A 75 -12.16 11.51 -4.31
N PHE A 76 -13.20 10.70 -4.50
CA PHE A 76 -13.29 9.72 -5.58
C PHE A 76 -13.16 10.38 -6.95
N ARG A 77 -12.29 9.80 -7.78
CA ARG A 77 -12.02 10.26 -9.14
C ARG A 77 -11.69 9.09 -10.03
N GLU A 78 -12.04 9.18 -11.30
CA GLU A 78 -11.57 8.24 -12.30
C GLU A 78 -10.24 8.73 -12.88
N THR A 79 -9.35 7.79 -13.20
CA THR A 79 -8.10 8.07 -13.90
C THR A 79 -7.85 6.96 -14.90
N THR A 80 -7.44 7.32 -16.11
CA THR A 80 -6.97 6.36 -17.11
C THR A 80 -5.46 6.26 -17.03
N ILE A 81 -4.97 5.04 -16.79
CA ILE A 81 -3.54 4.71 -16.82
C ILE A 81 -3.37 3.70 -17.94
N ASP A 82 -2.55 4.06 -18.93
CA ASP A 82 -2.37 3.33 -20.18
C ASP A 82 -3.69 3.09 -20.93
N PHE A 83 -4.27 1.90 -20.79
CA PHE A 83 -5.51 1.48 -21.43
C PHE A 83 -6.59 1.03 -20.44
N SER A 84 -6.34 1.17 -19.14
CA SER A 84 -7.25 0.77 -18.07
C SER A 84 -7.77 2.01 -17.33
N THR A 85 -9.05 1.98 -16.98
CA THR A 85 -9.66 3.00 -16.11
C THR A 85 -9.58 2.52 -14.68
N TYR A 86 -9.18 3.41 -13.78
CA TYR A 86 -9.09 3.17 -12.35
C TYR A 86 -10.01 4.12 -11.60
N LEU A 87 -10.66 3.60 -10.56
CA LEU A 87 -11.26 4.42 -9.53
C LEU A 87 -10.23 4.68 -8.45
N VAL A 88 -10.00 5.95 -8.17
CA VAL A 88 -8.99 6.42 -7.23
C VAL A 88 -9.67 7.16 -6.08
N ALA A 89 -9.27 6.87 -4.85
CA ALA A 89 -9.77 7.53 -3.65
C ALA A 89 -8.64 7.90 -2.71
N ASP A 90 -8.83 9.00 -2.00
CA ASP A 90 -7.96 9.44 -0.92
C ASP A 90 -8.34 8.67 0.35
N ILE A 91 -7.36 8.11 1.06
CA ILE A 91 -7.56 7.27 2.26
C ILE A 91 -6.65 7.72 3.40
N LYS A 92 -6.91 7.23 4.62
CA LYS A 92 -5.98 7.34 5.75
C LYS A 92 -5.25 6.03 5.99
N ILE A 93 -3.95 6.13 6.27
CA ILE A 93 -3.10 4.99 6.60
C ILE A 93 -2.54 5.22 8.02
N PRO A 94 -2.73 4.28 8.95
CA PRO A 94 -2.22 4.43 10.31
C PRO A 94 -0.69 4.29 10.36
N ILE A 95 -0.08 5.04 11.27
CA ILE A 95 1.34 4.99 11.64
C ILE A 95 1.41 4.78 13.15
N ALA A 96 1.95 3.64 13.59
CA ALA A 96 2.10 3.36 15.02
C ALA A 96 3.26 2.39 15.29
N TYR A 97 3.59 2.20 16.57
CA TYR A 97 4.48 1.11 16.96
C TYR A 97 3.86 -0.25 16.61
N ALA A 98 4.70 -1.18 16.18
CA ALA A 98 4.25 -2.51 15.73
C ALA A 98 3.50 -3.30 16.83
N ASP A 99 3.83 -3.06 18.10
CA ASP A 99 3.19 -3.71 19.24
C ASP A 99 1.94 -2.97 19.77
N ASN A 100 1.61 -1.79 19.24
CA ASN A 100 0.46 -0.98 19.64
C ASN A 100 -0.85 -1.77 19.52
N GLU A 101 -1.63 -1.80 20.62
CA GLU A 101 -2.87 -2.59 20.70
C GLU A 101 -3.98 -2.02 19.80
N LEU A 102 -4.14 -0.70 19.74
CA LEU A 102 -5.13 -0.05 18.88
C LEU A 102 -4.90 -0.39 17.41
N LEU A 103 -3.64 -0.38 16.97
CA LEU A 103 -3.30 -0.77 15.59
C LEU A 103 -3.70 -2.22 15.26
N LYS A 104 -3.67 -3.14 16.25
CA LYS A 104 -4.04 -4.55 16.05
C LYS A 104 -5.54 -4.78 16.08
N GLU A 105 -6.28 -3.93 16.78
CA GLU A 105 -7.75 -3.97 16.81
C GLU A 105 -8.34 -3.32 15.55
N GLU A 106 -7.65 -2.31 15.01
CA GLU A 106 -8.01 -1.65 13.77
C GLU A 106 -7.82 -2.59 12.56
N GLN A 107 -8.82 -2.64 11.67
CA GLN A 107 -8.87 -3.57 10.53
C GLN A 107 -8.38 -2.89 9.24
N ASP A 108 -7.24 -2.20 9.29
CA ASP A 108 -6.64 -1.57 8.12
C ASP A 108 -5.84 -2.59 7.29
N LEU A 109 -6.00 -2.56 5.96
CA LEU A 109 -5.24 -3.44 5.06
C LEU A 109 -3.72 -3.16 5.14
N LEU A 110 -3.36 -1.88 5.17
CA LEU A 110 -1.98 -1.41 5.17
C LEU A 110 -1.77 -0.48 6.36
N SER A 111 -0.69 -0.68 7.09
CA SER A 111 -0.22 0.24 8.13
C SER A 111 1.28 0.49 7.98
N ILE A 112 1.73 1.66 8.38
CA ILE A 112 3.14 1.95 8.57
C ILE A 112 3.48 1.62 10.02
N VAL A 113 4.45 0.73 10.22
CA VAL A 113 4.84 0.27 11.56
C VAL A 113 6.23 0.74 11.91
N VAL A 114 6.42 1.09 13.17
CA VAL A 114 7.73 1.43 13.72
C VAL A 114 8.11 0.50 14.87
N LYS A 115 9.40 0.34 15.09
CA LYS A 115 9.94 -0.25 16.31
C LYS A 115 11.21 0.46 16.69
N LYS A 116 11.53 0.43 17.99
CA LYS A 116 12.81 0.91 18.47
C LYS A 116 13.88 -0.16 18.23
N ASP A 117 14.89 0.15 17.42
CA ASP A 117 16.02 -0.77 17.18
C ASP A 117 17.10 -0.54 18.23
N LYS A 118 17.63 0.69 18.28
CA LYS A 118 18.67 1.10 19.24
C LYS A 118 18.26 2.36 19.98
N LEU A 119 19.12 2.79 20.92
CA LEU A 119 18.85 3.96 21.77
C LEU A 119 18.54 5.24 20.96
N ARG A 120 19.07 5.35 19.73
CA ARG A 120 18.94 6.51 18.83
C ARG A 120 18.53 6.13 17.40
N GLU A 121 17.88 4.99 17.23
CA GLU A 121 17.47 4.51 15.91
C GLU A 121 16.04 4.00 15.97
N LEU A 122 15.21 4.47 15.03
CA LEU A 122 13.85 4.02 14.82
C LEU A 122 13.80 3.22 13.51
N GLU A 123 13.47 1.94 13.60
CA GLU A 123 13.17 1.14 12.41
C GLU A 123 11.73 1.38 12.00
N PHE A 124 11.48 1.51 10.69
CA PHE A 124 10.16 1.67 10.10
C PHE A 124 9.97 0.71 8.93
N GLY A 125 8.70 0.41 8.70
CA GLY A 125 8.26 -0.63 7.80
C GLY A 125 6.79 -0.54 7.49
N ILE A 126 6.23 -1.63 6.97
CA ILE A 126 4.79 -1.78 6.77
C ILE A 126 4.27 -3.07 7.37
N ARG A 127 2.97 -3.09 7.64
CA ARG A 127 2.16 -4.25 7.96
C ARG A 127 1.07 -4.39 6.89
N LEU A 128 0.94 -5.58 6.31
CA LEU A 128 -0.23 -5.97 5.54
C LEU A 128 -1.07 -6.95 6.36
N ASP A 129 -2.35 -6.65 6.51
CA ASP A 129 -3.29 -7.57 7.17
C ASP A 129 -3.92 -8.52 6.15
N LYS A 130 -3.47 -9.78 6.20
CA LYS A 130 -3.97 -10.86 5.34
C LYS A 130 -5.46 -11.14 5.53
N ASN A 131 -5.99 -10.99 6.74
CA ASN A 131 -7.40 -11.25 7.01
C ASN A 131 -8.28 -10.14 6.43
N VAL A 132 -7.83 -8.89 6.53
CA VAL A 132 -8.50 -7.75 5.86
C VAL A 132 -8.47 -7.95 4.35
N PHE A 133 -7.30 -8.29 3.79
CA PHE A 133 -7.22 -8.59 2.36
C PHE A 133 -8.16 -9.73 1.93
N ALA A 134 -8.24 -10.80 2.72
CA ALA A 134 -9.14 -11.93 2.42
C ALA A 134 -10.63 -11.51 2.40
N LYS A 135 -11.04 -10.58 3.27
CA LYS A 135 -12.39 -10.01 3.24
C LYS A 135 -12.63 -9.14 2.00
N ILE A 136 -11.62 -8.36 1.58
CA ILE A 136 -11.69 -7.61 0.31
C ILE A 136 -11.82 -8.58 -0.86
N GLN A 137 -11.02 -9.66 -0.90
CA GLN A 137 -11.11 -10.69 -1.94
C GLN A 137 -12.50 -11.34 -1.99
N GLU A 138 -13.09 -11.65 -0.83
CA GLU A 138 -14.46 -12.18 -0.74
C GLU A 138 -15.49 -11.18 -1.27
N HIS A 139 -15.41 -9.92 -0.86
CA HIS A 139 -16.29 -8.86 -1.33
C HIS A 139 -16.19 -8.67 -2.86
N VAL A 140 -14.97 -8.67 -3.42
CA VAL A 140 -14.76 -8.55 -4.87
C VAL A 140 -15.37 -9.74 -5.62
N ARG A 141 -15.18 -10.96 -5.10
CA ARG A 141 -15.73 -12.17 -5.71
C ARG A 141 -17.26 -12.16 -5.70
N GLU A 142 -17.88 -11.71 -4.61
CA GLU A 142 -19.34 -11.64 -4.48
C GLU A 142 -19.96 -10.57 -5.38
N MET A 143 -19.35 -9.38 -5.45
CA MET A 143 -19.90 -8.25 -6.19
C MET A 143 -19.59 -8.31 -7.69
N PHE A 144 -18.37 -8.72 -8.06
CA PHE A 144 -17.87 -8.59 -9.43
C PHE A 144 -17.62 -9.93 -10.13
N TYR A 145 -17.74 -11.06 -9.42
CA TYR A 145 -17.40 -12.39 -9.93
C TYR A 145 -15.94 -12.48 -10.45
N GLN A 146 -15.04 -11.70 -9.83
CA GLN A 146 -13.61 -11.67 -10.13
C GLN A 146 -12.80 -12.16 -8.94
N ASP A 147 -11.62 -12.71 -9.22
CA ASP A 147 -10.64 -13.03 -8.19
C ASP A 147 -9.63 -11.88 -8.06
N LEU A 148 -9.32 -11.51 -6.83
CA LEU A 148 -8.31 -10.51 -6.50
C LEU A 148 -7.08 -11.24 -5.95
N SER A 149 -5.87 -10.95 -6.46
CA SER A 149 -4.63 -11.49 -5.93
C SER A 149 -3.75 -10.38 -5.38
N ILE A 150 -3.06 -10.63 -4.25
CA ILE A 150 -2.08 -9.67 -3.72
C ILE A 150 -0.94 -9.43 -4.71
N SER A 151 -0.64 -10.40 -5.59
CA SER A 151 0.36 -10.25 -6.66
C SER A 151 0.05 -9.11 -7.62
N ASP A 152 -1.22 -8.74 -7.74
CA ASP A 152 -1.71 -7.73 -8.67
C ASP A 152 -1.78 -6.35 -7.99
N TRP A 153 -1.31 -6.27 -6.74
CA TRP A 153 -1.25 -5.04 -5.96
C TRP A 153 0.18 -4.52 -5.87
N THR A 154 0.30 -3.21 -6.01
CA THR A 154 1.54 -2.47 -5.82
C THR A 154 1.42 -1.50 -4.66
N PHE A 155 2.54 -1.28 -3.98
CA PHE A 155 2.59 -0.46 -2.77
C PHE A 155 3.78 0.49 -2.84
N SER A 156 3.54 1.75 -2.48
CA SER A 156 4.59 2.77 -2.43
C SER A 156 4.41 3.73 -1.25
N ILE A 157 5.51 4.37 -0.87
CA ILE A 157 5.55 5.45 0.11
C ILE A 157 6.32 6.62 -0.48
N ASP A 158 5.70 7.80 -0.52
CA ASP A 158 6.37 9.06 -0.73
C ASP A 158 6.88 9.57 0.63
N LEU A 159 8.16 9.29 0.92
CA LEU A 159 8.80 9.69 2.15
C LEU A 159 9.24 11.16 2.07
N LYS A 160 8.62 12.01 2.87
CA LYS A 160 8.79 13.47 2.85
C LYS A 160 9.59 13.95 4.04
N ASN A 161 10.69 14.65 3.79
CA ASN A 161 11.38 15.37 4.85
C ASN A 161 10.75 16.77 5.05
N ASP A 162 9.75 16.84 5.92
CA ASP A 162 9.10 18.08 6.35
C ASP A 162 9.80 18.75 7.54
N THR A 163 10.95 18.22 7.96
CA THR A 163 11.75 18.81 9.03
C THR A 163 12.58 19.99 8.50
N ARG A 164 13.21 20.73 9.42
CA ARG A 164 14.09 21.86 9.07
C ARG A 164 15.53 21.47 8.79
N ASN A 165 15.87 20.19 8.93
CA ASN A 165 17.23 19.68 8.77
C ASN A 165 17.25 18.48 7.81
N ALA A 166 18.38 18.25 7.15
CA ALA A 166 18.62 17.01 6.44
C ALA A 166 18.55 15.80 7.39
N GLN A 167 17.89 14.74 6.94
CA GLN A 167 17.68 13.51 7.71
C GLN A 167 18.44 12.38 7.04
N SER A 168 19.19 11.63 7.84
CA SER A 168 19.91 10.43 7.37
C SER A 168 19.13 9.19 7.74
N MET A 169 18.97 8.30 6.77
CA MET A 169 18.24 7.05 6.94
C MET A 169 18.91 5.93 6.16
N THR A 170 18.84 4.72 6.69
CA THR A 170 19.32 3.52 6.03
C THR A 170 18.14 2.77 5.47
N LEU A 171 18.18 2.46 4.17
CA LEU A 171 17.12 1.74 3.46
C LEU A 171 17.67 0.43 2.89
N GLN A 172 16.82 -0.59 2.79
CA GLN A 172 17.16 -1.89 2.22
C GLN A 172 15.93 -2.59 1.64
N THR A 173 16.14 -3.50 0.69
CA THR A 173 15.10 -4.35 0.08
C THR A 173 13.93 -3.55 -0.54
N ILE A 174 14.21 -2.35 -1.06
CA ILE A 174 13.23 -1.47 -1.71
C ILE A 174 13.83 -0.77 -2.93
N TYR A 175 12.98 -0.13 -3.74
CA TYR A 175 13.42 0.87 -4.72
C TYR A 175 13.28 2.27 -4.13
N ALA A 176 14.33 3.07 -4.15
CA ALA A 176 14.31 4.47 -3.75
C ALA A 176 14.57 5.35 -4.98
N ASN A 177 13.59 6.16 -5.38
CA ASN A 177 13.62 6.93 -6.64
C ASN A 177 14.01 6.05 -7.84
N ASP A 178 13.35 4.90 -7.95
CA ASP A 178 13.58 3.87 -8.97
C ASP A 178 14.98 3.20 -8.93
N GLU A 179 15.85 3.55 -7.97
CA GLU A 179 17.12 2.86 -7.74
C GLU A 179 16.91 1.65 -6.80
N PRO A 180 17.25 0.40 -7.20
CA PRO A 180 17.15 -0.76 -6.32
C PRO A 180 18.19 -0.72 -5.21
N LEU A 181 17.73 -0.81 -3.96
CA LEU A 181 18.55 -0.87 -2.76
C LEU A 181 18.54 -2.30 -2.19
N LEU A 182 19.34 -3.20 -2.76
CA LEU A 182 19.38 -4.61 -2.34
C LEU A 182 20.02 -4.84 -0.97
N TYR A 183 20.91 -3.94 -0.56
CA TYR A 183 21.63 -3.98 0.72
C TYR A 183 21.44 -2.66 1.46
N PRO A 184 21.65 -2.63 2.79
CA PRO A 184 21.62 -1.39 3.57
C PRO A 184 22.42 -0.27 2.91
N LYS A 185 21.74 0.79 2.50
CA LYS A 185 22.33 2.00 1.95
C LYS A 185 21.82 3.20 2.75
N THR A 186 22.74 3.96 3.31
CA THR A 186 22.39 5.25 3.93
C THR A 186 22.19 6.30 2.86
N ILE A 187 21.03 6.94 2.88
CA ILE A 187 20.72 8.11 2.07
C ILE A 187 20.51 9.32 2.98
N THR A 188 20.74 10.50 2.43
CA THR A 188 20.43 11.77 3.08
C THR A 188 19.30 12.44 2.33
N VAL A 189 18.20 12.70 3.03
CA VAL A 189 17.02 13.39 2.49
C VAL A 189 17.09 14.82 2.98
N LYS A 190 17.29 15.79 2.08
CA LYS A 190 17.36 17.21 2.48
C LYS A 190 15.98 17.76 2.81
N GLU A 191 15.97 18.94 3.40
CA GLU A 191 14.75 19.64 3.77
C GLU A 191 13.83 19.80 2.55
N ARG A 192 12.55 19.46 2.72
CA ARG A 192 11.50 19.51 1.68
C ARG A 192 11.71 18.55 0.51
N GLU A 193 12.70 17.67 0.56
CA GLU A 193 12.83 16.60 -0.44
C GLU A 193 11.83 15.46 -0.17
N THR A 194 11.45 14.80 -1.24
CA THR A 194 10.63 13.58 -1.22
C THR A 194 11.43 12.46 -1.87
N VAL A 195 11.44 11.29 -1.22
CA VAL A 195 12.00 10.06 -1.77
C VAL A 195 10.86 9.09 -2.01
N LYS A 196 10.68 8.67 -3.26
CA LYS A 196 9.68 7.67 -3.62
C LYS A 196 10.23 6.29 -3.29
N LEU A 197 9.59 5.60 -2.34
CA LEU A 197 9.89 4.23 -1.96
C LEU A 197 8.88 3.31 -2.65
N SER A 198 9.31 2.42 -3.52
CA SER A 198 8.44 1.44 -4.17
C SER A 198 8.79 0.03 -3.69
N PHE A 199 7.77 -0.78 -3.40
CA PHE A 199 7.97 -2.09 -2.80
C PHE A 199 8.12 -3.16 -3.88
N PRO A 200 9.21 -3.96 -3.84
CA PRO A 200 9.32 -5.13 -4.71
C PRO A 200 8.30 -6.19 -4.29
N ASP A 201 7.95 -7.08 -5.23
CA ASP A 201 7.05 -8.22 -4.99
C ASP A 201 7.45 -9.03 -3.75
N ILE A 202 8.75 -9.25 -3.54
CA ILE A 202 9.25 -10.01 -2.39
C ILE A 202 8.91 -9.36 -1.05
N LEU A 203 8.95 -8.03 -0.95
CA LEU A 203 8.64 -7.31 0.29
C LEU A 203 7.13 -7.32 0.53
N ARG A 204 6.33 -7.10 -0.51
CA ARG A 204 4.87 -7.22 -0.47
C ARG A 204 4.44 -8.61 -0.02
N ASP A 205 4.94 -9.64 -0.70
CA ASP A 205 4.53 -11.03 -0.45
C ASP A 205 4.97 -11.50 0.94
N TYR A 206 6.17 -11.07 1.38
CA TYR A 206 6.61 -11.31 2.75
C TYR A 206 5.69 -10.66 3.78
N SER A 207 5.36 -9.37 3.60
CA SER A 207 4.44 -8.66 4.50
C SER A 207 3.04 -9.28 4.49
N TYR A 208 2.54 -9.70 3.34
CA TYR A 208 1.24 -10.38 3.24
C TYR A 208 1.22 -11.72 3.98
N LEU A 209 2.32 -12.47 3.98
CA LEU A 209 2.41 -13.77 4.65
C LEU A 209 2.70 -13.65 6.15
N TYR A 210 3.50 -12.68 6.57
CA TYR A 210 4.07 -12.60 7.92
C TYR A 210 3.67 -11.32 8.70
N GLY A 211 2.93 -10.41 8.08
CA GLY A 211 2.54 -9.12 8.67
C GLY A 211 3.64 -8.08 8.51
N ASP A 212 4.44 -7.88 9.55
CA ASP A 212 5.42 -6.79 9.61
C ASP A 212 6.65 -7.05 8.73
N VAL A 213 7.07 -6.03 7.99
CA VAL A 213 8.38 -6.00 7.33
C VAL A 213 9.02 -4.63 7.48
N PHE A 214 10.26 -4.60 7.99
CA PHE A 214 11.04 -3.39 8.22
C PHE A 214 12.11 -3.24 7.14
N PHE A 215 12.16 -2.06 6.52
CA PHE A 215 13.06 -1.78 5.40
C PHE A 215 13.81 -0.46 5.56
N GLY A 216 13.49 0.33 6.59
CA GLY A 216 14.11 1.61 6.84
C GLY A 216 14.52 1.80 8.30
N THR A 217 15.60 2.55 8.51
CA THR A 217 16.04 2.99 9.84
C THR A 217 16.32 4.48 9.81
N LEU A 218 15.69 5.24 10.70
CA LEU A 218 15.89 6.66 10.91
C LEU A 218 16.77 6.89 12.15
N ALA A 219 17.80 7.74 12.01
CA ALA A 219 18.58 8.21 13.15
C ALA A 219 17.82 9.31 13.93
N LEU A 220 17.76 9.18 15.25
CA LEU A 220 17.10 10.12 16.18
C LEU A 220 18.08 11.15 16.76
#